data_AF-A0A927AQZ3-F1
#
_entry.id   AF-A0A927AQZ3-F1
#
_cell.length_a   1.000
_cell.length_b   1.000
_cell.length_c   1.000
_cell.angle_alpha   90.00
_cell.angle_beta   90.00
_cell.angle_gamma   90.00
#
_symmetry.space_group_name_H-M   'P 1'
#
loop_
_entity.id
_entity.type
_entity.pdbx_description
1 polymer ?
#
loop_
_entity_poly.entity_id
_entity_poly.type
_entity_poly.pdbx_seq_one_letter_code
_entity_poly.pdbx_strand_id
1 'polypeptide(L)' 'MSDLDRGIMKFKNADKPIVIAISSVLVFGSIALLLVWAVSTAYAVP' A
#
# COMPACT_ATOMS: atom_id res chain seq x y z
N MET A 1 -12.32 -8.61 -11.17
CA MET A 1 -11.10 -7.83 -11.48
C MET A 1 -10.64 -7.98 -12.93
N SER A 2 -11.40 -8.63 -13.85
CA SER A 2 -10.92 -8.78 -15.23
C SER A 2 -10.92 -7.50 -16.06
N ASP A 3 -11.61 -6.43 -15.62
CA ASP A 3 -11.64 -5.15 -16.34
C ASP A 3 -10.34 -4.35 -16.17
N LEU A 4 -9.67 -4.51 -15.02
CA LEU A 4 -8.37 -3.89 -14.72
C LEU A 4 -7.24 -4.54 -15.55
N ASP A 5 -7.37 -5.82 -15.92
CA ASP A 5 -6.40 -6.58 -16.71
C ASP A 5 -6.57 -6.35 -18.24
N ARG A 6 -6.72 -5.08 -18.63
CA ARG A 6 -6.93 -4.65 -20.02
C ARG A 6 -5.94 -3.54 -20.41
N GLY A 7 -5.61 -3.48 -21.70
CA GLY A 7 -4.77 -2.42 -22.26
C GLY A 7 -3.37 -2.40 -21.64
N ILE A 8 -2.91 -1.22 -21.24
CA ILE A 8 -1.57 -1.02 -20.66
C ILE A 8 -1.44 -1.46 -19.19
N MET A 9 -2.57 -1.68 -18.50
CA MET A 9 -2.60 -2.10 -17.09
C MET A 9 -2.65 -3.63 -16.93
N LYS A 10 -2.42 -4.36 -18.03
CA LYS A 10 -2.41 -5.82 -18.06
C LYS A 10 -1.11 -6.37 -17.45
N PHE A 11 -1.08 -6.47 -16.13
CA PHE A 11 0.08 -6.96 -15.38
C PHE A 11 -0.09 -8.43 -15.01
N LYS A 12 0.78 -9.27 -15.56
CA LYS A 12 0.73 -10.72 -15.32
C LYS A 12 0.81 -11.03 -13.82
N ASN A 13 -0.20 -11.73 -13.31
CA ASN A 13 -0.35 -12.16 -11.92
C ASN A 13 -0.56 -11.04 -10.88
N ALA A 14 -0.81 -9.79 -11.28
CA ALA A 14 -1.03 -8.70 -10.32
C ALA A 14 -2.31 -8.89 -9.49
N ASP A 15 -3.35 -9.49 -10.08
CA ASP A 15 -4.63 -9.73 -9.41
C ASP A 15 -4.66 -10.98 -8.52
N LYS A 16 -3.50 -11.63 -8.28
CA LYS A 16 -3.46 -12.77 -7.36
C LYS A 16 -3.75 -12.31 -5.93
N PRO A 17 -4.63 -13.01 -5.17
CA PRO A 17 -4.96 -12.63 -3.79
C PRO A 17 -3.73 -12.41 -2.89
N ILE A 18 -2.70 -13.23 -3.06
CA ILE A 18 -1.46 -13.12 -2.29
C ILE A 18 -0.65 -11.85 -2.64
N VAL A 19 -0.64 -11.45 -3.91
CA VAL A 19 0.08 -10.26 -4.38
C VAL A 19 -0.62 -9.01 -3.85
N ILE A 20 -1.96 -9.01 -3.89
CA ILE A 20 -2.79 -7.94 -3.33
C ILE A 20 -2.60 -7.83 -1.81
N ALA A 21 -2.53 -8.95 -1.09
CA ALA A 21 -2.31 -8.93 0.35
C ALA A 21 -0.95 -8.29 0.72
N ILE A 22 0.11 -8.67 0.01
CA ILE A 22 1.46 -8.13 0.23
C ILE A 22 1.50 -6.62 -0.07
N SER A 23 0.95 -6.20 -1.22
CA SER A 23 0.94 -4.79 -1.59
C SER A 23 0.09 -3.95 -0.64
N SER A 24 -1.03 -4.50 -0.15
CA SER A 24 -1.88 -3.85 0.85
C SER A 24 -1.14 -3.63 2.16
N VAL A 25 -0.42 -4.64 2.67
CA VAL A 25 0.39 -4.51 3.89
C VAL A 25 1.46 -3.43 3.73
N LEU A 26 2.11 -3.37 2.57
CA LEU A 26 3.14 -2.36 2.30
C LEU A 26 2.55 -0.94 2.25
N VAL A 27 1.43 -0.76 1.55
CA VAL A 27 0.76 0.54 1.45
C VAL A 27 0.20 0.98 2.81
N PHE A 28 -0.59 0.15 3.49
CA PHE A 28 -1.13 0.50 4.80
C PHE A 28 -0.05 0.64 5.88
N GLY A 29 0.98 -0.21 5.83
CA GLY A 29 2.12 -0.13 6.75
C GLY A 29 2.90 1.16 6.58
N SER A 30 3.14 1.60 5.34
CA SER A 30 3.81 2.88 5.07
C SER A 30 2.98 4.08 5.54
N ILE A 31 1.67 4.07 5.31
CA ILE A 31 0.76 5.11 5.82
C ILE A 31 0.79 5.14 7.35
N ALA A 32 0.67 3.99 8.02
CA ALA A 32 0.70 3.91 9.48
C ALA A 32 2.03 4.42 10.06
N LEU A 33 3.16 4.04 9.44
CA LEU A 33 4.48 4.52 9.81
C LEU A 33 4.57 6.04 9.67
N LEU A 34 4.11 6.59 8.54
CA LEU A 34 4.11 8.04 8.31
C LEU A 34 3.24 8.79 9.32
N LEU A 35 2.09 8.23 9.72
CA LEU A 35 1.23 8.83 10.76
C LEU A 35 1.95 8.85 12.11
N VAL A 36 2.53 7.73 12.54
CA VAL A 36 3.28 7.65 13.80
C VAL A 36 4.47 8.60 13.78
N TRP A 37 5.20 8.63 12.67
CA TRP A 37 6.33 9.52 12.49
C TRP A 37 5.91 10.99 12.51
N ALA A 38 4.83 11.36 11.82
CA ALA A 38 4.33 12.73 11.79
C ALA A 38 3.89 13.20 13.19
N VAL A 39 3.13 12.39 13.93
CA VAL A 39 2.69 12.74 15.28
C VAL A 39 3.88 12.84 16.23
N SER A 40 4.82 11.90 16.17
CA SER A 40 6.03 11.92 17.01
C SER A 40 6.88 13.15 16.69
N THR A 41 7.10 13.45 15.41
CA THR A 41 7.95 14.58 15.01
C THR A 41 7.29 15.94 15.31
N ALA A 42 5.98 16.05 15.13
CA ALA A 42 5.28 17.33 15.31
C ALA A 42 4.93 17.64 16.77
N TYR A 43 4.65 16.61 17.59
CA TYR A 43 4.11 16.80 18.94
C TYR A 43 4.90 16.10 20.05
N ALA A 44 5.79 15.14 19.73
CA ALA A 44 6.73 14.65 20.74
C ALA A 44 7.85 15.68 20.92
N VAL A 45 7.52 16.75 21.62
CA VAL A 45 8.48 17.60 22.31
C VAL A 45 8.92 16.83 23.56
N PRO A 46 10.22 16.76 23.89
CA PRO A 46 10.71 16.05 25.08
C PRO A 46 10.06 16.53 26.38
#